data_AF-A0A6N9PFE8-F1
#
_entry.id   AF-A0A6N9PFE8-F1
#
_cell.length_a   1.000
_cell.length_b   1.000
_cell.length_c   1.000
_cell.angle_alpha   90.00
_cell.angle_beta   90.00
_cell.angle_gamma   90.00
#
_symmetry.space_group_name_H-M   'P 1'
#
loop_
_entity.id
_entity.type
_entity.pdbx_description
1 polymer ?
#
loop_
_entity_poly.entity_id
_entity_poly.type
_entity_poly.pdbx_seq_one_letter_code
_entity_poly.pdbx_strand_id
1 'polypeptide(L)' 'MARKQNRLTDFGKTVVKALIEQDMTKTELAAQIGTSPEYLSYILHGVRSGEKYFAPIVAALDLDYRQSNQL' A
#
# COMPACT_ATOMS: atom_id res chain seq x y z
N MET A 1 2.52 0.59 26.39
CA MET A 1 2.74 0.85 24.95
C MET A 1 1.38 1.00 24.29
N ALA A 2 1.07 2.14 23.67
CA ALA A 2 -0.22 2.32 22.99
C ALA A 2 -0.35 1.25 21.89
N ARG A 3 -1.44 0.49 21.92
CA ARG A 3 -1.77 -0.54 20.93
C ARG A 3 -1.90 0.17 19.59
N LYS A 4 -0.82 0.21 18.80
CA LYS A 4 -0.80 0.86 17.47
C LYS A 4 -1.89 0.18 16.68
N GLN A 5 -3.00 0.90 16.47
CA GLN A 5 -4.21 0.32 15.94
C GLN A 5 -3.85 -0.25 14.57
N ASN A 6 -4.11 -1.55 14.36
CA ASN A 6 -3.81 -2.30 13.13
C ASN A 6 -4.74 -1.87 11.98
N ARG A 7 -4.93 -0.56 11.84
CA ARG A 7 -5.83 0.09 10.88
C ARG A 7 -5.02 0.40 9.65
N LEU A 8 -5.63 0.18 8.49
CA LEU A 8 -5.06 0.62 7.22
C LEU A 8 -5.10 2.15 7.16
N THR A 9 -4.09 2.75 6.56
CA THR A 9 -4.14 4.14 6.09
C THR A 9 -5.16 4.25 4.96
N ASP A 10 -5.56 5.46 4.58
CA ASP A 10 -6.50 5.62 3.45
C ASP A 10 -5.88 5.11 2.14
N PHE A 11 -4.58 5.35 1.94
CA PHE A 11 -3.83 4.68 0.88
C PHE A 11 -3.86 3.15 1.01
N GLY A 12 -3.64 2.61 2.21
CA GLY A 12 -3.69 1.18 2.48
C GLY A 12 -5.05 0.55 2.16
N LYS A 13 -6.16 1.26 2.40
CA LYS A 13 -7.51 0.80 2.03
C LYS A 13 -7.67 0.76 0.52
N THR A 14 -7.22 1.80 -0.19
CA THR A 14 -7.26 1.85 -1.66
C THR A 14 -6.46 0.69 -2.28
N VAL A 15 -5.26 0.43 -1.75
CA VAL A 15 -4.44 -0.71 -2.20
C VAL A 15 -5.17 -2.04 -2.00
N VAL A 16 -5.71 -2.29 -0.80
CA VAL A 16 -6.43 -3.55 -0.52
C VAL A 16 -7.66 -3.73 -1.40
N LYS A 17 -8.38 -2.64 -1.67
CA LYS A 17 -9.53 -2.66 -2.59
C LYS A 17 -9.09 -3.07 -4.01
N ALA A 18 -8.05 -2.44 -4.55
CA ALA A 18 -7.55 -2.75 -5.89
C ALA A 18 -6.98 -4.16 -6.01
N LEU A 19 -6.31 -4.67 -4.96
CA LEU A 19 -5.88 -6.07 -4.89
C LEU A 19 -7.06 -7.03 -5.06
N ILE A 20 -8.19 -6.76 -4.41
CA ILE A 20 -9.41 -7.58 -4.54
C ILE A 20 -10.00 -7.47 -5.96
N GLU A 21 -10.04 -6.26 -6.52
CA GLU A 21 -10.57 -6.01 -7.87
C GLU A 21 -9.75 -6.69 -8.97
N GLN A 22 -8.45 -6.91 -8.74
CA GLN A 22 -7.52 -7.53 -9.67
C GLN A 22 -7.22 -9.01 -9.36
N ASP A 23 -7.89 -9.60 -8.37
CA ASP A 23 -7.61 -10.95 -7.85
C ASP A 23 -6.10 -11.17 -7.55
N MET A 24 -5.45 -10.13 -7.02
CA MET A 24 -4.02 -10.09 -6.72
C MET A 24 -3.80 -10.14 -5.20
N THR A 25 -2.83 -10.94 -4.77
CA THR A 25 -2.42 -11.02 -3.36
C THR A 25 -1.37 -9.96 -3.02
N LYS A 26 -1.26 -9.62 -1.71
CA LYS A 26 -0.17 -8.77 -1.22
C LYS A 26 1.21 -9.34 -1.53
N THR A 27 1.34 -10.67 -1.57
CA THR A 27 2.61 -11.34 -1.87
C THR A 27 3.02 -11.13 -3.31
N GLU A 28 2.08 -11.24 -4.25
CA GLU A 28 2.34 -10.99 -5.67
C GLU A 28 2.69 -9.53 -5.91
N LEU A 29 1.94 -8.59 -5.34
CA LEU A 29 2.28 -7.17 -5.43
C LEU A 29 3.67 -6.89 -4.88
N ALA A 30 4.00 -7.45 -3.70
CA ALA A 30 5.31 -7.26 -3.09
C ALA A 30 6.44 -7.80 -3.98
N ALA A 31 6.26 -8.98 -4.58
CA ALA A 31 7.20 -9.54 -5.53
C ALA A 31 7.36 -8.65 -6.77
N GLN A 32 6.26 -8.15 -7.33
CA GLN A 32 6.25 -7.27 -8.51
C GLN A 32 7.00 -5.96 -8.28
N ILE A 33 6.87 -5.35 -7.10
CA ILE A 33 7.54 -4.08 -6.76
C ILE A 33 8.91 -4.27 -6.06
N GLY A 34 9.38 -5.51 -5.94
CA GLY A 34 10.69 -5.82 -5.36
C GLY A 34 10.80 -5.56 -3.86
N THR A 35 9.78 -5.93 -3.08
CA THR A 35 9.76 -5.82 -1.61
C THR A 35 9.24 -7.08 -0.93
N SER A 36 9.23 -7.11 0.40
CA SER A 36 8.62 -8.21 1.16
C SER A 36 7.15 -7.95 1.48
N PRO A 37 6.29 -8.99 1.60
CA PRO A 37 4.88 -8.82 1.97
C PRO A 37 4.70 -8.18 3.35
N GLU A 38 5.65 -8.43 4.26
CA GLU A 38 5.68 -7.81 5.59
C GLU A 38 5.99 -6.31 5.50
N TYR A 39 7.00 -5.92 4.70
CA TYR A 39 7.34 -4.52 4.52
C TYR A 39 6.22 -3.75 3.81
N LEU A 40 5.59 -4.37 2.80
CA LEU A 40 4.37 -3.83 2.20
C LEU A 40 3.29 -3.60 3.26
N SER A 41 3.04 -4.57 4.14
CA SER A 41 2.07 -4.42 5.22
C SER A 41 2.42 -3.25 6.16
N TYR A 42 3.70 -3.04 6.48
CA TYR A 42 4.13 -1.87 7.25
C TYR A 42 3.82 -0.54 6.57
N ILE A 43 3.91 -0.47 5.24
CA ILE A 43 3.53 0.72 4.48
C ILE A 43 2.02 0.95 4.56
N LEU A 44 1.21 -0.08 4.28
CA LEU A 44 -0.26 0.02 4.27
C LEU A 44 -0.85 0.41 5.64
N HIS A 45 -0.15 0.08 6.73
CA HIS A 45 -0.52 0.43 8.10
C HIS A 45 0.17 1.69 8.65
N GLY A 46 0.95 2.42 7.84
CA GLY A 46 1.63 3.64 8.27
C GLY A 46 2.72 3.41 9.32
N VAL A 47 3.28 2.20 9.38
CA VAL A 47 4.44 1.85 10.22
C VAL A 47 5.74 2.28 9.55
N ARG A 48 5.76 2.35 8.22
CA ARG A 48 6.82 2.91 7.40
C ARG A 48 6.21 3.89 6.40
N SER A 49 6.92 4.96 6.06
CA SER A 49 6.44 5.92 5.05
C SER A 49 6.29 5.26 3.68
N GLY A 50 7.24 4.38 3.32
CA GLY A 50 7.19 3.65 2.06
C GLY A 50 7.33 4.54 0.83
N GLU A 51 7.91 5.74 0.96
CA GLU A 51 8.00 6.74 -0.12
C GLU A 51 8.54 6.16 -1.44
N LYS A 52 9.58 5.33 -1.37
CA LYS A 52 10.14 4.62 -2.53
C LYS A 52 9.14 3.69 -3.23
N TYR A 53 8.20 3.10 -2.47
CA TYR A 53 7.24 2.11 -2.96
C TYR A 53 5.90 2.72 -3.32
N PHE A 54 5.68 4.01 -3.05
CA PHE A 54 4.43 4.68 -3.39
C PHE A 54 4.16 4.63 -4.90
N ALA A 55 5.08 5.16 -5.71
CA ALA A 55 4.96 5.16 -7.16
C ALA A 55 4.90 3.73 -7.75
N PRO A 56 5.75 2.77 -7.35
CA PRO A 56 5.62 1.38 -7.78
C PRO A 56 4.27 0.73 -7.46
N ILE A 57 3.70 0.96 -6.26
CA ILE A 57 2.39 0.39 -5.89
C ILE A 57 1.28 0.99 -6.76
N VAL A 58 1.31 2.31 -6.94
CA VAL A 58 0.33 3.03 -7.79
C VAL A 58 0.41 2.54 -9.23
N ALA A 59 1.62 2.38 -9.78
CA ALA A 59 1.81 1.89 -11.14
C ALA A 59 1.42 0.40 -11.28
N ALA A 60 1.77 -0.45 -10.32
CA ALA A 60 1.47 -1.88 -10.38
C ALA A 60 -0.03 -2.18 -10.29
N LEU A 61 -0.79 -1.36 -9.57
CA LEU A 61 -2.23 -1.50 -9.38
C LEU A 61 -3.06 -0.59 -10.28
N ASP A 62 -2.43 0.13 -11.22
CA ASP A 62 -3.07 1.12 -12.10
C ASP A 62 -3.99 2.09 -11.33
N LEU A 63 -3.51 2.56 -10.17
CA LEU A 63 -4.29 3.45 -9.32
C LEU A 63 -4.22 4.87 -9.87
N ASP A 64 -5.39 5.49 -10.03
CA ASP A 64 -5.50 6.91 -10.32
C ASP A 64 -5.30 7.73 -9.02
N TYR A 65 -4.15 7.53 -8.36
CA TYR A 65 -3.80 8.26 -7.15
C TYR A 65 -3.28 9.64 -7.53
N ARG A 66 -4.21 10.56 -7.79
CA ARG A 66 -3.90 11.98 -7.72
C ARG A 66 -3.61 12.28 -6.27
N GLN A 67 -2.36 12.61 -5.95
CA GLN A 67 -2.04 13.25 -4.69
C GLN A 67 -2.89 14.51 -4.61
N SER A 68 -4.06 14.43 -3.96
CA SER A 68 -4.77 15.59 -3.49
C SER A 68 -3.87 16.18 -2.41
N ASN A 69 -2.95 17.03 -2.85
CA ASN A 69 -2.17 17.91 -2.02
C ASN A 69 -3.19 18.84 -1.34
N GLN A 70 -3.78 18.37 -0.24
CA GLN A 70 -4.58 19.21 0.64
C GLN A 70 -3.60 20.16 1.31
N LEU A 71 -3.48 21.34 0.70
CA LEU A 71 -2.97 22.57 1.29
C LEU A 71 -3.71 22.88 2.60
#